data_AF-A0A6J7JYN6-F1
#
_entry.id   AF-A0A6J7JYN6-F1
#
_cell.length_a   1.000
_cell.length_b   1.000
_cell.length_c   1.000
_cell.angle_alpha   90.00
_cell.angle_beta   90.00
_cell.angle_gamma   90.00
#
_symmetry.space_group_name_H-M   'P 1'
#
loop_
_entity.id
_entity.type
_entity.pdbx_description
1 polymer ?
#
loop_
_entity_poly.entity_id
_entity_poly.type
_entity_poly.pdbx_seq_one_letter_code
_entity_poly.pdbx_strand_id
1 'polypeptide(L)'
;MTRGNRARLAALTTALLTLPLLAGPPALAADRTPTVAVATDGRTAERAPTRLPGGGRTVFGKKRFLTAYYGTAGTGVLGVLGETDPDRAFRRIVRAGKPFLQRGERLQPVYELIVTVADGADFPGTDGDHAHDVLHSRVQAYIDAARRHGVLLLLDLQPGRTDFLATAKRWEWALEDPWVGLALDPEWRVGPGEFPGQTIGSVSAREINRTAGWLARLTRDNGLPEKLFVIHQFTDGMVPDIRKVRRREALAMVQHVDGFGSPADKLATYRNVAVPRKFTMGFKVFYDEDVPRMRPKQVRRALPDVRFVSFQ
;
A
#
# COMPACT_ATOMS: atom_id res chain seq x y z
N MET A 1 15.96 28.24 33.33
CA MET A 1 14.48 28.16 33.33
C MET A 1 14.01 28.04 31.88
N THR A 2 14.18 26.90 31.21
CA THR A 2 13.21 25.76 31.09
C THR A 2 11.79 26.18 30.72
N ARG A 3 11.35 25.78 29.51
CA ARG A 3 10.17 24.90 29.32
C ARG A 3 10.11 24.41 27.86
N GLY A 4 10.50 23.15 27.67
CA GLY A 4 10.19 22.38 26.48
C GLY A 4 8.82 21.72 26.62
N ASN A 5 8.04 21.74 25.54
CA ASN A 5 6.79 21.00 25.42
C ASN A 5 7.10 19.56 24.98
N ARG A 6 7.07 18.62 25.94
CA ARG A 6 6.98 17.19 25.65
C ARG A 6 5.50 16.81 25.60
N ALA A 7 5.03 16.41 24.42
CA ALA A 7 3.73 15.78 24.25
C ALA A 7 3.72 14.41 24.95
N ARG A 8 2.65 14.14 25.70
CA ARG A 8 2.46 12.94 26.52
C ARG A 8 1.91 11.80 25.66
N LEU A 9 2.62 10.68 25.59
CA LEU A 9 2.05 9.39 25.20
C LEU A 9 1.17 8.86 26.34
N ALA A 10 -0.04 8.43 26.01
CA ALA A 10 -0.93 7.74 26.93
C ALA A 10 -0.66 6.23 26.85
N ALA A 11 -0.27 5.64 28.00
CA ALA A 11 -0.16 4.20 28.20
C ALA A 11 -1.56 3.62 28.52
N LEU A 12 -1.95 2.52 27.86
CA LEU A 12 -3.12 1.73 28.24
C LEU A 12 -2.68 0.49 29.03
N THR A 13 -3.25 0.37 30.22
CA THR A 13 -3.04 -0.70 31.20
C THR A 13 -3.87 -1.95 30.88
N THR A 14 -3.25 -3.12 31.07
CA THR A 14 -3.79 -4.46 30.92
C THR A 14 -4.69 -4.84 32.10
N ALA A 15 -5.85 -5.48 31.85
CA ALA A 15 -6.67 -6.10 32.89
C ALA A 15 -6.64 -7.63 32.71
N LEU A 16 -6.09 -8.34 33.70
CA LEU A 16 -6.19 -9.80 33.87
C LEU A 16 -7.58 -10.17 34.39
N LEU A 17 -8.15 -11.26 33.87
CA LEU A 17 -9.26 -11.98 34.49
C LEU A 17 -8.94 -13.47 34.48
N THR A 18 -8.69 -14.00 35.68
CA THR A 18 -8.54 -15.41 36.02
C THR A 18 -9.89 -16.02 36.38
N LEU A 19 -10.22 -17.22 35.88
CA LEU A 19 -11.26 -18.09 36.44
C LEU A 19 -10.72 -19.52 36.61
N PRO A 20 -11.19 -20.28 37.62
CA PRO A 20 -10.52 -21.49 38.10
C PRO A 20 -10.94 -22.77 37.38
N LEU A 21 -10.00 -23.72 37.35
CA LEU A 21 -10.17 -25.13 37.03
C LEU A 21 -10.95 -25.85 38.14
N LEU A 22 -11.90 -26.72 37.77
CA LEU A 22 -12.24 -27.91 38.55
C LEU A 22 -12.37 -29.11 37.60
N ALA A 23 -11.62 -30.16 37.92
CA ALA A 23 -11.57 -31.44 37.22
C ALA A 23 -12.26 -32.54 38.04
N GLY A 24 -12.86 -33.51 37.36
CA GLY A 24 -13.35 -34.78 37.92
C GLY A 24 -14.02 -35.67 36.86
N PRO A 25 -13.50 -36.88 36.53
CA PRO A 25 -14.01 -37.80 35.49
C PRO A 25 -14.70 -39.05 36.11
N PRO A 26 -14.95 -40.19 35.40
CA PRO A 26 -15.39 -40.46 34.00
C PRO A 26 -16.61 -41.42 33.94
N ALA A 27 -17.19 -41.65 32.74
CA ALA A 27 -17.88 -42.92 32.44
C ALA A 27 -17.89 -43.24 30.93
N LEU A 28 -17.42 -44.44 30.59
CA LEU A 28 -17.46 -45.05 29.25
C LEU A 28 -18.90 -45.44 28.87
N ALA A 29 -19.29 -45.18 27.62
CA ALA A 29 -20.18 -46.07 26.87
C ALA A 29 -19.85 -45.93 25.38
N ALA A 30 -19.47 -47.05 24.77
CA ALA A 30 -19.31 -47.20 23.34
C ALA A 30 -20.69 -47.41 22.70
N ASP A 31 -21.00 -46.71 21.62
CA ASP A 31 -21.97 -47.22 20.66
C ASP A 31 -21.61 -46.81 19.22
N ARG A 32 -21.87 -47.73 18.29
CA ARG A 32 -21.34 -47.76 16.92
C ARG A 32 -22.37 -47.26 15.90
N THR A 33 -22.01 -46.20 15.14
CA THR A 33 -22.34 -45.88 13.72
C THR A 33 -23.82 -45.78 13.27
N PRO A 34 -24.18 -44.84 12.35
CA PRO A 34 -23.65 -44.85 10.98
C PRO A 34 -23.16 -43.50 10.43
N THR A 35 -22.18 -43.62 9.54
CA THR A 35 -21.60 -42.58 8.69
C THR A 35 -22.67 -41.86 7.86
N VAL A 36 -22.86 -40.57 8.11
CA VAL A 36 -23.51 -39.66 7.16
C VAL A 36 -22.42 -38.99 6.34
N ALA A 37 -22.27 -39.45 5.11
CA ALA A 37 -21.51 -38.74 4.09
C ALA A 37 -22.25 -37.44 3.75
N VAL A 38 -21.74 -36.31 4.25
CA VAL A 38 -22.19 -34.99 3.77
C VAL A 38 -21.24 -34.58 2.66
N ALA A 39 -21.83 -34.47 1.46
CA ALA A 39 -21.21 -34.14 0.21
C ALA A 39 -20.27 -32.93 0.32
N THR A 40 -19.06 -33.09 -0.21
CA THR A 40 -18.19 -31.97 -0.58
C THR A 40 -18.90 -31.18 -1.66
N ASP A 41 -19.58 -30.10 -1.27
CA ASP A 41 -20.11 -29.13 -2.21
C ASP A 41 -18.91 -28.47 -2.89
N GLY A 42 -18.68 -28.86 -4.14
CA GLY A 42 -17.64 -28.34 -5.00
C GLY A 42 -17.90 -26.87 -5.26
N ARG A 43 -17.42 -26.02 -4.37
CA ARG A 43 -17.30 -24.58 -4.61
C ARG A 43 -16.27 -24.44 -5.74
N THR A 44 -16.74 -24.50 -6.98
CA THR A 44 -15.97 -24.08 -8.15
C THR A 44 -15.42 -22.71 -7.80
N ALA A 45 -14.10 -22.64 -7.55
CA ALA A 45 -13.43 -21.38 -7.28
C ALA A 45 -13.78 -20.46 -8.44
N GLU A 46 -14.60 -19.44 -8.18
CA GLU A 46 -14.98 -18.45 -9.18
C GLU A 46 -13.67 -17.89 -9.73
N ARG A 47 -13.40 -18.17 -11.00
CA ARG A 47 -12.10 -17.93 -11.60
C ARG A 47 -11.81 -16.44 -11.47
N ALA A 48 -10.76 -16.09 -10.74
CA ALA A 48 -10.44 -14.70 -10.42
C ALA A 48 -10.47 -13.83 -11.71
N PRO A 49 -10.97 -12.59 -11.65
CA PRO A 49 -11.13 -11.75 -12.83
C PRO A 49 -9.81 -11.65 -13.62
N THR A 50 -9.79 -12.10 -14.87
CA THR A 50 -8.58 -12.04 -15.70
C THR A 50 -8.31 -10.64 -16.28
N ARG A 51 -9.05 -9.63 -15.82
CA ARG A 51 -9.07 -8.26 -16.36
C ARG A 51 -9.17 -7.23 -15.23
N LEU A 52 -8.63 -6.05 -15.49
CA LEU A 52 -8.70 -4.87 -14.61
C LEU A 52 -10.11 -4.23 -14.63
N PRO A 53 -10.44 -3.34 -13.67
CA PRO A 53 -11.71 -2.59 -13.67
C PRO A 53 -11.97 -1.89 -15.02
N GLY A 54 -13.16 -2.05 -15.59
CA GLY A 54 -13.48 -1.51 -16.94
C GLY A 54 -12.78 -2.24 -18.10
N GLY A 55 -12.24 -3.43 -17.85
CA GLY A 55 -11.67 -4.35 -18.84
C GLY A 55 -10.23 -4.05 -19.25
N GLY A 56 -9.67 -4.93 -20.09
CA GLY A 56 -8.26 -4.89 -20.49
C GLY A 56 -7.32 -5.49 -19.42
N ARG A 57 -6.01 -5.50 -19.73
CA ARG A 57 -4.98 -6.14 -18.89
C ARG A 57 -3.83 -5.22 -18.49
N THR A 58 -3.81 -3.99 -18.98
CA THR A 58 -2.75 -2.99 -18.71
C THR A 58 -3.28 -1.86 -17.83
N VAL A 59 -2.60 -1.52 -16.74
CA VAL A 59 -3.01 -0.53 -15.73
C VAL A 59 -3.27 0.83 -16.36
N PHE A 60 -2.31 1.31 -17.15
CA PHE A 60 -2.36 2.62 -17.81
C PHE A 60 -2.96 2.58 -19.24
N GLY A 61 -3.53 1.44 -19.64
CA GLY A 61 -4.22 1.31 -20.92
C GLY A 61 -5.47 2.21 -21.02
N LYS A 62 -6.01 2.37 -22.23
CA LYS A 62 -7.22 3.18 -22.50
C LYS A 62 -7.15 4.62 -21.94
N LYS A 63 -5.95 5.21 -21.91
CA LYS A 63 -5.68 6.56 -21.37
C LYS A 63 -6.15 6.74 -19.92
N ARG A 64 -5.97 5.71 -19.09
CA ARG A 64 -6.26 5.84 -17.65
C ARG A 64 -5.30 6.83 -16.98
N PHE A 65 -5.86 7.66 -16.12
CA PHE A 65 -5.17 8.53 -15.18
C PHE A 65 -5.55 8.07 -13.77
N LEU A 66 -4.56 7.74 -12.95
CA LEU A 66 -4.79 7.18 -11.63
C LEU A 66 -4.89 8.29 -10.58
N THR A 67 -5.80 8.12 -9.63
CA THR A 67 -5.85 8.98 -8.44
C THR A 67 -6.04 8.12 -7.20
N ALA A 68 -5.16 8.28 -6.22
CA ALA A 68 -5.22 7.54 -4.96
C ALA A 68 -5.52 8.46 -3.77
N TYR A 69 -6.15 7.88 -2.75
CA TYR A 69 -5.99 8.34 -1.38
C TYR A 69 -5.08 7.34 -0.66
N TYR A 70 -4.08 7.88 0.03
CA TYR A 70 -3.07 7.17 0.81
C TYR A 70 -3.48 7.09 2.29
N GLY A 71 -3.21 5.97 2.95
CA GLY A 71 -3.25 5.85 4.40
C GLY A 71 -3.55 4.45 4.90
N THR A 72 -3.82 4.28 6.20
CA THR A 72 -4.16 2.95 6.78
C THR A 72 -5.62 2.84 7.21
N ALA A 73 -6.08 1.61 7.47
CA ALA A 73 -7.45 1.36 7.88
C ALA A 73 -7.73 1.86 9.31
N GLY A 74 -8.78 2.66 9.48
CA GLY A 74 -9.34 2.97 10.79
C GLY A 74 -8.71 4.15 11.54
N THR A 75 -7.80 4.90 10.90
CA THR A 75 -7.26 6.15 11.46
C THR A 75 -6.88 7.14 10.36
N GLY A 76 -7.22 8.41 10.54
CA GLY A 76 -6.78 9.50 9.65
C GLY A 76 -5.34 9.96 9.91
N VAL A 77 -4.71 9.50 11.00
CA VAL A 77 -3.36 9.94 11.40
C VAL A 77 -2.30 9.58 10.37
N LEU A 78 -2.49 8.47 9.64
CA LEU A 78 -1.53 7.99 8.65
C LEU A 78 -1.97 8.28 7.21
N GLY A 79 -2.92 9.20 7.00
CA GLY A 79 -3.32 9.70 5.69
C GLY A 79 -4.82 9.68 5.44
N VAL A 80 -5.23 10.49 4.47
CA VAL A 80 -6.64 10.78 4.13
C VAL A 80 -7.51 9.54 3.83
N LEU A 81 -6.93 8.41 3.40
CA LEU A 81 -7.70 7.19 3.13
C LEU A 81 -8.41 6.69 4.40
N GLY A 82 -7.72 6.73 5.54
CA GLY A 82 -8.18 6.17 6.81
C GLY A 82 -9.19 7.03 7.57
N GLU A 83 -9.45 8.26 7.11
CA GLU A 83 -10.43 9.17 7.72
C GLU A 83 -11.89 8.69 7.55
N THR A 84 -12.15 7.84 6.56
CA THR A 84 -13.51 7.43 6.19
C THR A 84 -13.56 5.96 5.79
N ASP A 85 -14.76 5.37 5.82
CA ASP A 85 -14.97 4.03 5.27
C ASP A 85 -14.64 3.96 3.76
N PRO A 86 -14.31 2.77 3.21
CA PRO A 86 -13.90 2.63 1.81
C PRO A 86 -14.93 3.17 0.80
N ASP A 87 -16.23 3.03 1.06
CA ASP A 87 -17.28 3.48 0.13
C ASP A 87 -17.34 5.01 0.08
N ARG A 88 -17.16 5.68 1.22
CA ARG A 88 -17.02 7.14 1.28
C ARG A 88 -15.70 7.62 0.70
N ALA A 89 -14.60 6.91 0.96
CA ALA A 89 -13.29 7.20 0.38
C ALA A 89 -13.33 7.18 -1.16
N PHE A 90 -14.00 6.20 -1.78
CA PHE A 90 -14.18 6.14 -3.24
C PHE A 90 -14.78 7.44 -3.80
N ARG A 91 -15.88 7.91 -3.21
CA ARG A 91 -16.54 9.15 -3.66
C ARG A 91 -15.62 10.37 -3.55
N ARG A 92 -14.79 10.41 -2.51
CA ARG A 92 -13.81 11.50 -2.29
C ARG A 92 -12.67 11.43 -3.30
N ILE A 93 -12.08 10.25 -3.54
CA ILE A 93 -11.04 10.03 -4.55
C ILE A 93 -11.53 10.46 -5.93
N VAL A 94 -12.75 10.05 -6.32
CA VAL A 94 -13.34 10.44 -7.61
C VAL A 94 -13.48 11.96 -7.72
N ARG A 95 -13.93 12.63 -6.65
CA ARG A 95 -14.07 14.10 -6.62
C ARG A 95 -12.71 14.79 -6.72
N ALA A 96 -11.68 14.29 -6.01
CA ALA A 96 -10.34 14.86 -6.01
C ALA A 96 -9.61 14.65 -7.36
N GLY A 97 -9.85 13.50 -8.02
CA GLY A 97 -9.21 13.14 -9.29
C GLY A 97 -9.83 13.76 -10.53
N LYS A 98 -11.15 14.00 -10.56
CA LYS A 98 -11.86 14.59 -11.71
C LYS A 98 -11.18 15.84 -12.29
N PRO A 99 -10.73 16.83 -11.48
CA PRO A 99 -10.04 18.01 -11.99
C PRO A 99 -8.69 17.79 -12.70
N PHE A 100 -8.07 16.60 -12.59
CA PHE A 100 -6.82 16.28 -13.28
C PHE A 100 -7.04 15.76 -14.70
N LEU A 101 -8.24 15.32 -15.04
CA LEU A 101 -8.51 14.68 -16.33
C LEU A 101 -8.36 15.66 -17.48
N GLN A 102 -7.61 15.23 -18.48
CA GLN A 102 -7.53 15.86 -19.80
C GLN A 102 -8.47 15.17 -20.80
N ARG A 103 -8.64 15.79 -21.99
CA ARG A 103 -9.55 15.27 -23.02
C ARG A 103 -9.18 13.83 -23.41
N GLY A 104 -10.15 12.93 -23.26
CA GLY A 104 -10.02 11.51 -23.62
C GLY A 104 -9.35 10.64 -22.56
N GLU A 105 -8.92 11.20 -21.43
CA GLU A 105 -8.47 10.42 -20.27
C GLU A 105 -9.65 9.84 -19.51
N ARG A 106 -9.40 8.73 -18.79
CA ARG A 106 -10.38 8.07 -17.92
C ARG A 106 -9.82 7.98 -16.51
N LEU A 107 -10.59 8.39 -15.51
CA LEU A 107 -10.17 8.27 -14.12
C LEU A 107 -10.18 6.81 -13.68
N GLN A 108 -9.11 6.37 -13.04
CA GLN A 108 -9.02 5.10 -12.32
C GLN A 108 -8.70 5.41 -10.85
N PRO A 109 -9.70 5.36 -9.95
CA PRO A 109 -9.45 5.51 -8.53
C PRO A 109 -8.59 4.36 -8.00
N VAL A 110 -7.81 4.65 -6.95
CA VAL A 110 -6.95 3.70 -6.26
C VAL A 110 -7.09 3.90 -4.74
N TYR A 111 -7.19 2.81 -3.98
CA TYR A 111 -6.93 2.83 -2.54
C TYR A 111 -5.46 2.49 -2.34
N GLU A 112 -4.67 3.40 -1.81
CA GLU A 112 -3.27 3.13 -1.44
C GLU A 112 -3.23 2.88 0.07
N LEU A 113 -3.32 1.60 0.43
CA LEU A 113 -3.54 1.15 1.79
C LEU A 113 -2.23 0.68 2.41
N ILE A 114 -1.76 1.37 3.45
CA ILE A 114 -0.64 0.89 4.26
C ILE A 114 -1.10 -0.39 4.98
N VAL A 115 -0.48 -1.51 4.62
CA VAL A 115 -0.80 -2.83 5.18
C VAL A 115 0.26 -3.35 6.14
N THR A 116 1.50 -2.90 5.99
CA THR A 116 2.54 -3.06 7.00
C THR A 116 2.96 -1.67 7.41
N VAL A 117 2.80 -1.35 8.70
CA VAL A 117 3.03 -0.03 9.28
C VAL A 117 4.36 -0.06 10.03
N ALA A 118 5.22 0.92 9.80
CA ALA A 118 6.46 1.03 10.54
C ALA A 118 6.23 1.69 11.91
N ASP A 119 6.89 1.15 12.92
CA ASP A 119 6.72 1.52 14.32
C ASP A 119 7.95 2.26 14.86
N GLY A 120 7.72 3.18 15.80
CA GLY A 120 8.80 3.95 16.39
C GLY A 120 9.78 3.12 17.24
N ALA A 121 10.84 3.76 17.71
CA ALA A 121 11.89 3.12 18.52
C ALA A 121 11.37 2.42 19.79
N ASP A 122 10.30 2.93 20.39
CA ASP A 122 9.70 2.38 21.61
C ASP A 122 8.82 1.14 21.36
N PHE A 123 8.60 0.77 20.09
CA PHE A 123 7.69 -0.28 19.67
C PHE A 123 8.39 -1.25 18.70
N PRO A 124 9.35 -2.06 19.19
CA PRO A 124 10.14 -2.95 18.33
C PRO A 124 9.35 -4.11 17.71
N GLY A 125 8.11 -4.36 18.15
CA GLY A 125 7.38 -5.57 17.78
C GLY A 125 7.98 -6.82 18.43
N THR A 126 7.41 -7.99 18.11
CA THR A 126 7.84 -9.27 18.73
C THR A 126 9.12 -9.85 18.12
N ASP A 127 9.42 -9.48 16.88
CA ASP A 127 10.58 -9.91 16.08
C ASP A 127 11.65 -8.81 15.96
N GLY A 128 11.43 -7.64 16.58
CA GLY A 128 12.40 -6.55 16.63
C GLY A 128 12.52 -5.77 15.32
N ASP A 129 11.59 -5.97 14.38
CA ASP A 129 11.64 -5.38 13.05
C ASP A 129 11.10 -3.95 12.99
N HIS A 130 10.47 -3.46 14.08
CA HIS A 130 9.82 -2.15 14.14
C HIS A 130 8.75 -1.97 13.06
N ALA A 131 7.94 -3.00 12.84
CA ALA A 131 6.72 -2.90 12.05
C ALA A 131 5.64 -3.84 12.57
N HIS A 132 4.40 -3.57 12.18
CA HIS A 132 3.30 -4.50 12.36
C HIS A 132 2.41 -4.56 11.12
N ASP A 133 1.77 -5.72 10.94
CA ASP A 133 0.81 -5.92 9.86
C ASP A 133 -0.60 -5.52 10.32
N VAL A 134 -1.32 -4.85 9.44
CA VAL A 134 -2.75 -4.57 9.60
C VAL A 134 -3.53 -5.90 9.60
N LEU A 135 -4.66 -5.96 10.30
CA LEU A 135 -5.49 -7.18 10.30
C LEU A 135 -5.94 -7.56 8.89
N HIS A 136 -5.82 -8.85 8.53
CA HIS A 136 -6.26 -9.36 7.23
C HIS A 136 -7.72 -9.01 6.91
N SER A 137 -8.61 -9.01 7.92
CA SER A 137 -10.02 -8.63 7.76
C SER A 137 -10.22 -7.19 7.29
N ARG A 138 -9.33 -6.26 7.68
CA ARG A 138 -9.35 -4.88 7.19
C ARG A 138 -8.93 -4.81 5.73
N VAL A 139 -7.89 -5.54 5.35
CA VAL A 139 -7.44 -5.62 3.95
C VAL A 139 -8.52 -6.26 3.08
N GLN A 140 -9.18 -7.32 3.56
CA GLN A 140 -10.32 -7.94 2.88
C GLN A 140 -11.47 -6.94 2.64
N ALA A 141 -11.80 -6.10 3.62
CA ALA A 141 -12.84 -5.07 3.45
C ALA A 141 -12.51 -4.07 2.32
N TYR A 142 -11.22 -3.74 2.13
CA TYR A 142 -10.77 -2.91 1.02
C TYR A 142 -10.77 -3.65 -0.32
N ILE A 143 -10.44 -4.95 -0.36
CA ILE A 143 -10.59 -5.80 -1.56
C ILE A 143 -12.06 -5.84 -2.00
N ASP A 144 -12.98 -6.08 -1.06
CA ASP A 144 -14.40 -6.14 -1.35
C ASP A 144 -14.93 -4.79 -1.86
N ALA A 145 -14.48 -3.68 -1.24
CA ALA A 145 -14.82 -2.34 -1.72
C ALA A 145 -14.24 -2.04 -3.11
N ALA A 146 -13.01 -2.46 -3.36
CA ALA A 146 -12.37 -2.32 -4.67
C ALA A 146 -13.17 -3.02 -5.76
N ARG A 147 -13.65 -4.24 -5.48
CA ARG A 147 -14.53 -5.04 -6.35
C ARG A 147 -15.85 -4.35 -6.64
N ARG A 148 -16.52 -3.82 -5.60
CA ARG A 148 -17.81 -3.12 -5.73
C ARG A 148 -17.70 -1.85 -6.59
N HIS A 149 -16.64 -1.07 -6.43
CA HIS A 149 -16.53 0.27 -7.03
C HIS A 149 -15.63 0.35 -8.28
N GLY A 150 -14.98 -0.76 -8.66
CA GLY A 150 -14.04 -0.77 -9.77
C GLY A 150 -12.77 0.04 -9.49
N VAL A 151 -12.30 0.01 -8.24
CA VAL A 151 -11.12 0.71 -7.74
C VAL A 151 -9.94 -0.27 -7.74
N LEU A 152 -8.71 0.22 -7.96
CA LEU A 152 -7.52 -0.62 -7.72
C LEU A 152 -7.14 -0.54 -6.25
N LEU A 153 -6.68 -1.63 -5.65
CA LEU A 153 -6.07 -1.59 -4.33
C LEU A 153 -4.55 -1.68 -4.51
N LEU A 154 -3.81 -0.83 -3.83
CA LEU A 154 -2.36 -0.77 -3.83
C LEU A 154 -1.90 -0.97 -2.39
N LEU A 155 -1.28 -2.13 -2.12
CA LEU A 155 -0.78 -2.44 -0.78
C LEU A 155 0.53 -1.72 -0.57
N ASP A 156 0.58 -0.82 0.40
CA ASP A 156 1.77 -0.05 0.74
C ASP A 156 2.51 -0.68 1.93
N LEU A 157 3.83 -0.82 1.77
CA LEU A 157 4.69 -1.50 2.72
C LEU A 157 5.66 -0.51 3.37
N GLN A 158 5.56 -0.39 4.69
CA GLN A 158 6.54 0.28 5.54
C GLN A 158 7.23 -0.78 6.39
N PRO A 159 8.32 -1.40 5.89
CA PRO A 159 8.72 -2.72 6.38
C PRO A 159 9.59 -2.68 7.65
N GLY A 160 9.89 -1.50 8.19
CA GLY A 160 10.85 -1.33 9.27
C GLY A 160 12.22 -1.90 8.86
N ARG A 161 12.71 -2.88 9.62
CA ARG A 161 13.99 -3.56 9.36
C ARG A 161 13.87 -4.77 8.44
N THR A 162 12.65 -5.27 8.21
CA THR A 162 12.41 -6.41 7.33
C THR A 162 12.65 -6.02 5.86
N ASP A 163 13.13 -6.95 5.03
CA ASP A 163 13.27 -6.69 3.59
C ASP A 163 11.92 -6.73 2.86
N PHE A 164 11.77 -5.92 1.81
CA PHE A 164 10.50 -5.78 1.09
C PHE A 164 9.99 -7.09 0.49
N LEU A 165 10.87 -8.02 0.08
CA LEU A 165 10.40 -9.28 -0.48
C LEU A 165 9.79 -10.16 0.61
N ALA A 166 10.42 -10.23 1.78
CA ALA A 166 9.89 -10.96 2.92
C ALA A 166 8.53 -10.38 3.36
N THR A 167 8.42 -9.06 3.49
CA THR A 167 7.16 -8.37 3.82
C THR A 167 6.09 -8.61 2.76
N ALA A 168 6.42 -8.46 1.47
CA ALA A 168 5.46 -8.64 0.38
C ALA A 168 4.87 -10.06 0.32
N LYS A 169 5.65 -11.08 0.68
CA LYS A 169 5.18 -12.47 0.72
C LYS A 169 4.13 -12.73 1.80
N ARG A 170 4.11 -11.97 2.90
CA ARG A 170 3.04 -12.06 3.91
C ARG A 170 1.68 -11.66 3.34
N TRP A 171 1.70 -10.81 2.31
CA TRP A 171 0.54 -10.33 1.58
C TRP A 171 0.26 -11.06 0.26
N GLU A 172 0.90 -12.20 0.02
CA GLU A 172 0.73 -13.00 -1.21
C GLU A 172 -0.75 -13.31 -1.47
N TRP A 173 -1.49 -13.70 -0.42
CA TRP A 173 -2.94 -13.99 -0.50
C TRP A 173 -3.77 -12.83 -1.09
N ALA A 174 -3.42 -11.58 -0.78
CA ALA A 174 -4.09 -10.40 -1.30
C ALA A 174 -3.56 -10.04 -2.69
N LEU A 175 -2.25 -10.24 -2.93
CA LEU A 175 -1.61 -10.01 -4.22
C LEU A 175 -2.01 -11.05 -5.28
N GLU A 176 -2.66 -12.15 -4.91
CA GLU A 176 -3.30 -13.05 -5.88
C GLU A 176 -4.57 -12.44 -6.51
N ASP A 177 -5.17 -11.42 -5.90
CA ASP A 177 -6.29 -10.71 -6.49
C ASP A 177 -5.84 -9.86 -7.70
N PRO A 178 -6.55 -9.91 -8.84
CA PRO A 178 -6.16 -9.25 -10.07
C PRO A 178 -6.15 -7.71 -10.00
N TRP A 179 -6.83 -7.10 -9.03
CA TRP A 179 -6.95 -5.64 -8.89
C TRP A 179 -6.03 -5.08 -7.81
N VAL A 180 -5.23 -5.95 -7.18
CA VAL A 180 -4.30 -5.62 -6.11
C VAL A 180 -2.87 -5.47 -6.65
N GLY A 181 -2.28 -4.30 -6.43
CA GLY A 181 -0.88 -3.96 -6.70
C GLY A 181 -0.06 -3.82 -5.41
N LEU A 182 1.21 -3.45 -5.56
CA LEU A 182 2.17 -3.32 -4.46
C LEU A 182 2.93 -1.99 -4.55
N ALA A 183 3.03 -1.25 -3.44
CA ALA A 183 3.87 -0.09 -3.26
C ALA A 183 4.98 -0.40 -2.25
N LEU A 184 6.18 0.08 -2.55
CA LEU A 184 7.31 0.05 -1.65
C LEU A 184 7.54 1.47 -1.16
N ASP A 185 7.68 1.62 0.16
CA ASP A 185 7.94 2.91 0.81
C ASP A 185 9.34 2.93 1.46
N PRO A 186 10.40 3.26 0.68
CA PRO A 186 11.78 3.11 1.11
C PRO A 186 12.18 3.92 2.34
N GLU A 187 11.49 5.03 2.63
CA GLU A 187 11.82 5.87 3.79
C GLU A 187 11.62 5.10 5.11
N TRP A 188 10.81 4.05 5.09
CA TRP A 188 10.54 3.20 6.25
C TRP A 188 11.39 1.93 6.28
N ARG A 189 12.24 1.71 5.28
CA ARG A 189 13.16 0.57 5.20
C ARG A 189 14.47 0.90 5.90
N VAL A 190 14.49 0.79 7.23
CA VAL A 190 15.63 1.18 8.08
C VAL A 190 16.62 0.02 8.34
N GLY A 191 17.88 0.35 8.57
CA GLY A 191 18.95 -0.61 8.86
C GLY A 191 18.98 -1.12 10.31
N PRO A 192 19.92 -2.02 10.62
CA PRO A 192 20.19 -2.43 11.99
C PRO A 192 20.58 -1.23 12.86
N GLY A 193 19.94 -1.08 14.03
CA GLY A 193 20.19 0.03 14.96
C GLY A 193 19.56 1.38 14.57
N GLU A 194 18.94 1.47 13.39
CA GLU A 194 18.16 2.62 12.96
C GLU A 194 16.67 2.42 13.30
N PHE A 195 15.93 3.52 13.37
CA PHE A 195 14.52 3.51 13.77
C PHE A 195 13.64 4.29 12.78
N PRO A 196 12.46 3.76 12.44
CA PRO A 196 11.44 4.48 11.68
C PRO A 196 11.14 5.87 12.25
N GLY A 197 10.99 6.86 11.37
CA GLY A 197 10.68 8.25 11.75
C GLY A 197 11.86 9.04 12.36
N GLN A 198 12.98 8.39 12.66
CA GLN A 198 14.23 9.06 13.08
C GLN A 198 15.28 9.07 11.97
N THR A 199 15.29 8.02 11.15
CA THR A 199 16.18 7.89 10.00
C THR A 199 15.34 7.67 8.75
N ILE A 200 15.66 8.37 7.67
CA ILE A 200 15.09 8.08 6.36
C ILE A 200 15.76 6.80 5.86
N GLY A 201 14.96 5.75 5.71
CA GLY A 201 15.38 4.46 5.22
C GLY A 201 15.90 4.49 3.77
N SER A 202 16.45 3.35 3.36
CA SER A 202 17.07 3.18 2.05
C SER A 202 16.91 1.74 1.58
N VAL A 203 16.71 1.59 0.27
CA VAL A 203 16.65 0.28 -0.38
C VAL A 203 17.48 0.26 -1.65
N SER A 204 18.20 -0.83 -1.86
CA SER A 204 18.94 -1.05 -3.11
C SER A 204 18.02 -1.49 -4.25
N ALA A 205 18.39 -1.15 -5.48
CA ALA A 205 17.73 -1.68 -6.67
C ALA A 205 17.80 -3.22 -6.73
N ARG A 206 18.77 -3.86 -6.06
CA ARG A 206 18.84 -5.33 -5.96
C ARG A 206 17.61 -5.89 -5.23
N GLU A 207 17.24 -5.29 -4.11
CA GLU A 207 16.08 -5.70 -3.33
C GLU A 207 14.78 -5.40 -4.08
N ILE A 208 14.62 -4.18 -4.61
CA ILE A 208 13.48 -3.83 -5.48
C ILE A 208 13.35 -4.84 -6.63
N ASN A 209 14.45 -5.21 -7.28
CA ASN A 209 14.45 -6.16 -8.39
C ASN A 209 14.05 -7.57 -7.98
N ARG A 210 14.37 -8.00 -6.75
CA ARG A 210 13.94 -9.29 -6.19
C ARG A 210 12.43 -9.27 -5.93
N THR A 211 11.93 -8.22 -5.28
CA THR A 211 10.50 -8.03 -4.98
C THR A 211 9.67 -7.94 -6.26
N ALA A 212 10.03 -7.03 -7.18
CA ALA A 212 9.37 -6.91 -8.48
C ALA A 212 9.49 -8.19 -9.32
N GLY A 213 10.61 -8.90 -9.23
CA GLY A 213 10.81 -10.17 -9.94
C GLY A 213 9.90 -11.29 -9.42
N TRP A 214 9.69 -11.35 -8.10
CA TRP A 214 8.75 -12.27 -7.46
C TRP A 214 7.30 -11.92 -7.81
N LEU A 215 6.89 -10.65 -7.64
CA LEU A 215 5.53 -10.22 -7.98
C LEU A 215 5.22 -10.48 -9.45
N ALA A 216 6.17 -10.21 -10.36
CA ALA A 216 5.98 -10.50 -11.77
C ALA A 216 5.83 -12.00 -12.07
N ARG A 217 6.47 -12.90 -11.31
CA ARG A 217 6.25 -14.36 -11.41
C ARG A 217 4.85 -14.71 -10.93
N LEU A 218 4.46 -14.28 -9.72
CA LEU A 218 3.12 -14.47 -9.18
C LEU A 218 2.04 -14.04 -10.18
N THR A 219 2.19 -12.87 -10.79
CA THR A 219 1.27 -12.37 -11.82
C THR A 219 1.16 -13.30 -13.03
N ARG A 220 2.29 -13.80 -13.55
CA ARG A 220 2.29 -14.69 -14.73
C ARG A 220 1.74 -16.06 -14.41
N ASP A 221 2.20 -16.66 -13.32
CA ASP A 221 1.86 -18.02 -12.91
C ASP A 221 0.36 -18.14 -12.62
N ASN A 222 -0.27 -17.07 -12.12
CA ASN A 222 -1.71 -16.99 -11.88
C ASN A 222 -2.52 -16.37 -13.03
N GLY A 223 -1.90 -16.05 -14.19
CA GLY A 223 -2.60 -15.47 -15.34
C GLY A 223 -3.21 -14.08 -15.11
N LEU A 224 -2.76 -13.37 -14.09
CA LEU A 224 -3.29 -12.07 -13.64
C LEU A 224 -2.98 -10.95 -14.65
N PRO A 225 -3.80 -9.88 -14.70
CA PRO A 225 -3.46 -8.68 -15.47
C PRO A 225 -2.21 -7.99 -14.89
N GLU A 226 -1.68 -7.02 -15.63
CA GLU A 226 -0.59 -6.17 -15.18
C GLU A 226 -0.90 -5.59 -13.79
N LYS A 227 0.02 -5.75 -12.84
CA LYS A 227 -0.13 -5.19 -11.49
C LYS A 227 0.52 -3.82 -11.40
N LEU A 228 -0.13 -2.90 -10.69
CA LEU A 228 0.49 -1.63 -10.32
C LEU A 228 1.63 -1.90 -9.33
N PHE A 229 2.84 -1.41 -9.64
CA PHE A 229 4.01 -1.54 -8.78
C PHE A 229 4.65 -0.17 -8.57
N VAL A 230 4.55 0.37 -7.36
CA VAL A 230 4.96 1.74 -7.02
C VAL A 230 6.22 1.73 -6.17
N ILE A 231 7.12 2.67 -6.42
CA ILE A 231 8.30 2.96 -5.60
C ILE A 231 8.20 4.44 -5.21
N HIS A 232 8.01 4.72 -3.92
CA HIS A 232 8.03 6.08 -3.39
C HIS A 232 9.45 6.63 -3.30
N GLN A 233 9.62 7.93 -3.55
CA GLN A 233 10.92 8.58 -3.49
C GLN A 233 10.82 10.11 -3.46
N PHE A 234 11.43 10.73 -2.45
CA PHE A 234 11.61 12.19 -2.38
C PHE A 234 13.06 12.63 -2.16
N THR A 235 13.99 11.70 -1.98
CA THR A 235 15.43 11.97 -1.97
C THR A 235 16.20 10.85 -2.66
N ASP A 236 17.36 11.17 -3.23
CA ASP A 236 18.21 10.17 -3.92
C ASP A 236 18.66 9.05 -2.98
N GLY A 237 18.88 9.36 -1.70
CA GLY A 237 19.33 8.42 -0.68
C GLY A 237 18.37 7.25 -0.41
N MET A 238 17.07 7.42 -0.68
CA MET A 238 16.07 6.36 -0.51
C MET A 238 16.27 5.19 -1.48
N VAL A 239 16.68 5.50 -2.72
CA VAL A 239 16.98 4.50 -3.74
C VAL A 239 18.21 4.94 -4.55
N PRO A 240 19.42 4.82 -3.98
CA PRO A 240 20.64 5.43 -4.54
C PRO A 240 20.95 4.95 -5.97
N ASP A 241 20.54 3.73 -6.31
CA ASP A 241 20.76 3.10 -7.59
C ASP A 241 19.45 2.81 -8.36
N ILE A 242 18.44 3.68 -8.24
CA ILE A 242 17.13 3.58 -8.92
C ILE A 242 17.24 3.28 -10.43
N ARG A 243 18.31 3.76 -11.10
CA ARG A 243 18.61 3.48 -12.51
C ARG A 243 18.96 2.02 -12.80
N LYS A 244 19.24 1.18 -11.80
CA LYS A 244 19.48 -0.28 -11.93
C LYS A 244 18.22 -1.15 -11.75
N VAL A 245 17.07 -0.57 -11.39
CA VAL A 245 15.78 -1.30 -11.31
C VAL A 245 15.32 -1.79 -12.70
N ARG A 246 15.13 -3.09 -12.90
CA ARG A 246 14.77 -3.68 -14.18
C ARG A 246 13.27 -3.55 -14.43
N ARG A 247 12.88 -3.16 -15.64
CA ARG A 247 11.49 -3.22 -16.09
C ARG A 247 10.97 -4.66 -16.05
N ARG A 248 9.69 -4.83 -15.70
CA ARG A 248 9.00 -6.14 -15.65
C ARG A 248 7.70 -6.01 -16.44
N GLU A 249 7.56 -6.79 -17.51
CA GLU A 249 6.39 -6.68 -18.42
C GLU A 249 5.04 -6.97 -17.74
N ALA A 250 5.04 -7.77 -16.68
CA ALA A 250 3.84 -8.07 -15.90
C ALA A 250 3.45 -6.95 -14.90
N LEU A 251 4.24 -5.86 -14.80
CA LEU A 251 4.06 -4.80 -13.83
C LEU A 251 4.04 -3.41 -14.49
N ALA A 252 3.06 -2.59 -14.11
CA ALA A 252 3.07 -1.16 -14.36
C ALA A 252 3.97 -0.49 -13.33
N MET A 253 5.25 -0.33 -13.67
CA MET A 253 6.24 0.24 -12.76
C MET A 253 6.14 1.77 -12.71
N VAL A 254 5.88 2.29 -11.51
CA VAL A 254 5.75 3.71 -11.23
C VAL A 254 6.82 4.15 -10.23
N GLN A 255 7.49 5.27 -10.54
CA GLN A 255 8.22 6.04 -9.54
C GLN A 255 7.29 7.16 -9.09
N HIS A 256 6.99 7.20 -7.80
CA HIS A 256 6.03 8.13 -7.23
C HIS A 256 6.76 9.14 -6.35
N VAL A 257 6.77 10.41 -6.78
CA VAL A 257 7.52 11.46 -6.08
C VAL A 257 6.67 12.08 -4.99
N ASP A 258 7.11 11.97 -3.75
CA ASP A 258 6.27 12.17 -2.57
C ASP A 258 6.88 13.07 -1.47
N GLY A 259 7.77 14.00 -1.83
CA GLY A 259 8.19 15.07 -0.91
C GLY A 259 7.10 16.12 -0.73
N PHE A 260 7.11 16.87 0.37
CA PHE A 260 6.11 17.91 0.65
C PHE A 260 6.75 19.31 0.66
N GLY A 261 5.91 20.34 0.68
CA GLY A 261 6.33 21.73 0.89
C GLY A 261 5.69 22.72 -0.08
N SER A 262 6.40 23.81 -0.38
CA SER A 262 5.89 24.78 -1.35
C SER A 262 5.90 24.17 -2.77
N PRO A 263 5.16 24.76 -3.74
CA PRO A 263 5.24 24.32 -5.13
C PRO A 263 6.66 24.32 -5.70
N ALA A 264 7.52 25.23 -5.23
CA ALA A 264 8.91 25.28 -5.66
C ALA A 264 9.70 24.07 -5.13
N ASP A 265 9.52 23.73 -3.84
CA ASP A 265 10.16 22.57 -3.20
C ASP A 265 9.71 21.27 -3.89
N LYS A 266 8.40 21.11 -4.10
CA LYS A 266 7.80 19.97 -4.80
C LYS A 266 8.40 19.75 -6.19
N LEU A 267 8.53 20.82 -6.97
CA LEU A 267 9.11 20.76 -8.32
C LEU A 267 10.64 20.59 -8.29
N ALA A 268 11.33 21.07 -7.26
CA ALA A 268 12.75 20.80 -7.06
C ALA A 268 12.97 19.31 -6.75
N THR A 269 12.23 18.74 -5.79
CA THR A 269 12.25 17.32 -5.46
C THR A 269 11.99 16.46 -6.70
N TYR A 270 10.93 16.76 -7.46
CA TYR A 270 10.62 16.02 -8.69
C TYR A 270 11.77 16.07 -9.70
N ARG A 271 12.38 17.24 -9.94
CA ARG A 271 13.51 17.37 -10.88
C ARG A 271 14.74 16.58 -10.41
N ASN A 272 14.95 16.47 -9.11
CA ASN A 272 16.11 15.78 -8.55
C ASN A 272 16.00 14.27 -8.72
N VAL A 273 14.86 13.68 -8.33
CA VAL A 273 14.75 12.21 -8.23
C VAL A 273 14.12 11.54 -9.45
N ALA A 274 13.33 12.24 -10.27
CA ALA A 274 12.52 11.61 -11.30
C ALA A 274 13.36 10.95 -12.43
N VAL A 275 12.96 9.74 -12.82
CA VAL A 275 13.55 8.97 -13.93
C VAL A 275 12.47 8.59 -14.96
N PRO A 276 11.86 9.58 -15.64
CA PRO A 276 10.67 9.38 -16.49
C PRO A 276 10.91 8.49 -17.70
N ARG A 277 12.16 8.33 -18.16
CA ARG A 277 12.49 7.38 -19.25
C ARG A 277 12.36 5.92 -18.81
N LYS A 278 12.26 5.66 -17.51
CA LYS A 278 12.35 4.31 -16.93
C LYS A 278 11.05 3.86 -16.30
N PHE A 279 10.34 4.79 -15.67
CA PHE A 279 9.08 4.55 -14.98
C PHE A 279 7.97 5.42 -15.53
N THR A 280 6.73 4.96 -15.33
CA THR A 280 5.60 5.91 -15.34
C THR A 280 5.75 6.82 -14.12
N MET A 281 5.42 8.10 -14.26
CA MET A 281 5.62 9.06 -13.17
C MET A 281 4.35 9.26 -12.34
N GLY A 282 4.56 9.26 -11.03
CA GLY A 282 3.59 9.60 -10.01
C GLY A 282 3.98 10.83 -9.20
N PHE A 283 3.00 11.48 -8.55
CA PHE A 283 3.22 12.68 -7.75
C PHE A 283 2.23 12.75 -6.58
N LYS A 284 2.73 12.85 -5.35
CA LYS A 284 1.89 13.03 -4.16
C LYS A 284 1.43 14.48 -4.02
N VAL A 285 0.24 14.73 -3.49
CA VAL A 285 -0.22 16.04 -3.03
C VAL A 285 -0.63 15.90 -1.59
N PHE A 286 -0.02 16.67 -0.70
CA PHE A 286 -0.31 16.62 0.73
C PHE A 286 -1.40 17.63 1.08
N TYR A 287 -2.39 17.23 1.87
CA TYR A 287 -3.44 18.14 2.29
C TYR A 287 -2.95 19.15 3.34
N ASP A 288 -2.08 18.75 4.26
CA ASP A 288 -1.71 19.62 5.38
C ASP A 288 -0.28 20.18 5.25
N GLU A 289 0.62 19.42 4.62
CA GLU A 289 2.06 19.72 4.53
C GLU A 289 2.42 20.62 3.33
N ASP A 290 1.61 20.60 2.26
CA ASP A 290 1.88 21.42 1.07
C ASP A 290 1.32 22.85 1.24
N VAL A 291 2.21 23.85 1.34
CA VAL A 291 1.81 25.25 1.61
C VAL A 291 2.47 26.23 0.62
N PRO A 292 1.70 26.88 -0.28
CA PRO A 292 0.34 26.53 -0.68
C PRO A 292 0.29 25.26 -1.53
N ARG A 293 -0.77 24.46 -1.38
CA ARG A 293 -1.02 23.27 -2.21
C ARG A 293 -1.10 23.61 -3.70
N MET A 294 -0.41 22.81 -4.53
CA MET A 294 -0.54 22.88 -5.98
C MET A 294 -1.95 22.45 -6.41
N ARG A 295 -2.63 23.28 -7.19
CA ARG A 295 -3.93 22.95 -7.80
C ARG A 295 -3.75 21.92 -8.93
N PRO A 296 -4.77 21.09 -9.23
CA PRO A 296 -4.71 20.09 -10.29
C PRO A 296 -4.20 20.61 -11.65
N LYS A 297 -4.67 21.79 -12.08
CA LYS A 297 -4.20 22.44 -13.32
C LYS A 297 -2.73 22.85 -13.27
N GLN A 298 -2.22 23.25 -12.11
CA GLN A 298 -0.80 23.59 -11.93
C GLN A 298 0.06 22.34 -12.02
N VAL A 299 -0.35 21.24 -11.38
CA VAL A 299 0.33 19.94 -11.47
C VAL A 299 0.37 19.47 -12.93
N ARG A 300 -0.77 19.40 -13.63
CA ARG A 300 -0.81 18.94 -15.03
C ARG A 300 -0.02 19.82 -16.00
N ARG A 301 0.12 21.13 -15.72
CA ARG A 301 0.92 22.04 -16.53
C ARG A 301 2.42 21.89 -16.27
N ALA A 302 2.81 21.78 -15.00
CA ALA A 302 4.21 21.68 -14.61
C ALA A 302 4.79 20.29 -14.90
N LEU A 303 3.97 19.25 -14.75
CA LEU A 303 4.35 17.84 -14.83
C LEU A 303 3.45 17.09 -15.83
N PRO A 304 3.57 17.35 -17.15
CA PRO A 304 2.66 16.78 -18.16
C PRO A 304 2.72 15.25 -18.28
N ASP A 305 3.85 14.65 -17.92
CA ASP A 305 4.08 13.19 -18.00
C ASP A 305 3.59 12.42 -16.77
N VAL A 306 3.13 13.11 -15.72
CA VAL A 306 2.55 12.45 -14.54
C VAL A 306 1.22 11.82 -14.92
N ARG A 307 1.07 10.53 -14.57
CA ARG A 307 -0.15 9.74 -14.85
C ARG A 307 -0.82 9.16 -13.61
N PHE A 308 -0.20 9.34 -12.45
CA PHE A 308 -0.72 8.92 -11.16
C PHE A 308 -0.53 10.05 -10.14
N VAL A 309 -1.59 10.46 -9.47
CA VAL A 309 -1.51 11.41 -8.35
C VAL A 309 -2.10 10.76 -7.11
N SER A 310 -1.40 10.74 -5.99
CA SER A 310 -1.99 10.37 -4.71
C SER A 310 -2.17 11.58 -3.81
N PHE A 311 -3.15 11.49 -2.92
CA PHE A 311 -3.39 12.46 -1.86
C PHE A 311 -3.11 11.82 -0.51
N GLN A 312 -2.45 12.57 0.35
CA GLN A 312 -2.20 12.20 1.74
C GLN A 312 -2.72 13.30 2.65
#